data_AF-A0A965V8Q5-F1
#
_entry.id   AF-A0A965V8Q5-F1
#
_cell.length_a   1.000
_cell.length_b   1.000
_cell.length_c   1.000
_cell.angle_alpha   90.00
_cell.angle_beta   90.00
_cell.angle_gamma   90.00
#
_symmetry.space_group_name_H-M   'P 1'
#
loop_
_entity.id
_entity.type
_entity.pdbx_description
1 polymer ?
#
loop_
_entity_poly.entity_id
_entity_poly.type
_entity_poly.pdbx_seq_one_letter_code
_entity_poly.pdbx_strand_id
1 'polypeptide(L)'
;MIKKRIPFILVIALLLVPLSAFIHLTTGEIYVSLNDFLSAIFEFKGNNSTHVLIREFKIPRILIAIVAGGGLALSGMLMQTLFNNPLAGPYVLGINSGASLL
;
A
#
# COMPACT_ATOMS: atom_id res chain seq x y z
N MET A 1 -29.18 9.36 -4.53
CA MET A 1 -28.69 7.99 -4.82
C MET A 1 -27.24 7.74 -4.40
N ILE A 2 -26.30 8.68 -4.58
CA ILE A 2 -24.86 8.47 -4.29
C ILE A 2 -24.57 8.14 -2.82
N LYS A 3 -25.20 8.82 -1.86
CA LYS A 3 -24.98 8.59 -0.41
C LYS A 3 -25.26 7.14 0.05
N LYS A 4 -26.17 6.41 -0.62
CA LYS A 4 -26.46 5.00 -0.30
C LYS A 4 -25.36 4.03 -0.81
N ARG A 5 -24.55 4.44 -1.78
CA ARG A 5 -23.47 3.61 -2.37
C ARG A 5 -22.13 3.78 -1.66
N ILE A 6 -21.92 4.89 -0.94
CA ILE A 6 -20.69 5.15 -0.18
C ILE A 6 -20.34 4.01 0.80
N PRO A 7 -21.24 3.53 1.68
CA PRO A 7 -20.89 2.45 2.60
C PRO A 7 -20.50 1.16 1.86
N PHE A 8 -21.17 0.86 0.74
CA PHE A 8 -20.84 -0.29 -0.09
C PHE A 8 -19.44 -0.18 -0.72
N ILE A 9 -19.08 0.99 -1.25
CA ILE A 9 -17.75 1.25 -1.82
C ILE A 9 -16.66 1.15 -0.74
N LEU A 10 -16.91 1.69 0.45
CA LEU A 10 -15.97 1.60 1.58
C LEU A 10 -15.73 0.16 2.02
N VAL A 11 -16.79 -0.66 2.08
CA VAL A 11 -16.67 -2.10 2.40
C VAL A 11 -15.83 -2.81 1.34
N ILE A 12 -16.06 -2.54 0.05
CA ILE A 12 -15.25 -3.11 -1.03
C ILE A 12 -13.79 -2.70 -0.89
N ALA A 13 -13.50 -1.41 -0.70
CA ALA A 13 -12.14 -0.92 -0.53
C ALA A 13 -11.45 -1.58 0.68
N LEU A 14 -12.16 -1.72 1.80
CA LEU A 14 -11.66 -2.36 3.01
C LEU A 14 -11.35 -3.86 2.80
N LEU A 15 -12.09 -4.55 1.94
CA LEU A 15 -11.83 -5.96 1.59
C LEU A 15 -10.72 -6.11 0.55
N LEU A 16 -10.58 -5.17 -0.38
CA LEU A 16 -9.57 -5.25 -1.45
C LEU A 16 -8.14 -5.07 -0.92
N VAL A 17 -7.94 -4.21 0.08
CA VAL A 17 -6.61 -3.98 0.66
C VAL A 17 -5.98 -5.28 1.23
N PRO A 18 -6.62 -6.01 2.18
CA PRO A 18 -6.06 -7.25 2.70
C PRO A 18 -5.96 -8.35 1.64
N LEU A 19 -6.90 -8.41 0.68
CA LEU A 19 -6.82 -9.35 -0.43
C LEU A 19 -5.57 -9.09 -1.29
N SER A 20 -5.29 -7.83 -1.62
CA SER A 20 -4.08 -7.46 -2.38
C SER A 20 -2.78 -7.77 -1.62
N ALA A 21 -2.79 -7.56 -0.29
CA ALA A 21 -1.66 -7.91 0.57
C ALA A 21 -1.43 -9.42 0.58
N PHE A 22 -2.49 -10.23 0.69
CA PHE A 22 -2.41 -11.68 0.63
C PHE A 22 -1.84 -12.17 -0.71
N ILE A 23 -2.31 -11.62 -1.83
CA ILE A 23 -1.78 -11.93 -3.16
C ILE A 23 -0.28 -11.59 -3.21
N HIS A 24 0.13 -10.43 -2.69
CA HIS A 24 1.54 -10.05 -2.61
C HIS A 24 2.41 -11.02 -1.80
N LEU A 25 1.87 -11.58 -0.71
CA LEU A 25 2.59 -12.57 0.11
C LEU A 25 2.84 -13.86 -0.66
N THR A 26 1.86 -14.33 -1.42
CA THR A 26 1.94 -15.57 -2.21
C THR A 26 2.70 -15.41 -3.53
N THR A 27 2.85 -14.18 -4.03
CA THR A 27 3.58 -13.91 -5.28
C THR A 27 5.08 -13.74 -4.99
N GLY A 28 5.93 -14.38 -5.80
CA GLY A 28 7.40 -14.21 -5.74
C GLY A 28 8.17 -15.40 -6.30
N GLU A 29 9.48 -15.24 -6.44
CA GLU A 29 10.38 -16.31 -6.90
C GLU A 29 10.54 -17.44 -5.87
N ILE A 30 10.43 -17.09 -4.58
CA ILE A 30 10.43 -18.05 -3.48
C ILE A 30 8.98 -18.27 -3.06
N TYR A 31 8.51 -19.51 -3.16
CA TYR A 31 7.22 -19.92 -2.63
C TYR A 31 7.23 -19.72 -1.11
N VAL A 32 6.33 -18.87 -0.62
CA VAL A 32 6.13 -18.61 0.81
C VAL A 32 4.78 -19.18 1.20
N SER A 33 4.78 -20.16 2.11
CA SER A 33 3.54 -20.67 2.67
C SER A 33 2.99 -19.72 3.74
N LEU A 34 1.69 -19.82 4.03
CA LEU A 34 1.08 -19.05 5.13
C LEU A 34 1.70 -19.38 6.48
N ASN A 35 2.15 -20.63 6.66
CA ASN A 35 2.79 -21.05 7.90
C ASN A 35 4.17 -20.41 8.07
N ASP A 36 4.93 -20.26 6.97
CA ASP A 36 6.21 -19.54 6.98
C ASP A 36 6.01 -18.06 7.30
N PHE A 37 4.93 -17.45 6.80
CA PHE A 37 4.58 -16.07 7.14
C PHE A 37 4.27 -15.88 8.62
N LEU A 38 3.41 -16.73 9.19
CA LEU A 38 3.09 -16.69 10.62
C LEU A 38 4.35 -16.96 11.47
N SER A 39 5.15 -17.95 11.08
CA SER A 39 6.40 -18.28 11.76
C SER A 39 7.42 -17.14 11.65
N ALA A 40 7.49 -16.43 10.52
CA ALA A 40 8.37 -15.27 10.35
C ALA A 40 8.00 -14.09 11.28
N ILE A 41 6.73 -13.96 11.64
CA ILE A 41 6.24 -12.90 12.54
C ILE A 41 6.40 -13.29 14.01
N PHE A 42 5.97 -14.49 14.39
CA PHE A 42 5.90 -14.91 15.79
C PHE A 42 7.14 -15.68 16.27
N GLU A 43 7.84 -16.39 15.39
CA GLU A 43 9.00 -17.24 15.69
C GLU A 43 10.16 -16.97 14.72
N PHE A 44 10.63 -15.73 14.73
CA PHE A 44 11.66 -15.30 13.78
C PHE A 44 12.99 -16.05 13.97
N LYS A 45 13.41 -16.80 12.96
CA LYS A 45 14.70 -17.50 12.89
C LYS A 45 15.59 -16.80 11.85
N GLY A 46 16.56 -16.01 12.32
CA GLY A 46 17.42 -15.19 11.46
C GLY A 46 18.34 -15.97 10.50
N ASN A 47 18.53 -17.28 10.70
CA ASN A 47 19.28 -18.10 9.74
C ASN A 47 18.43 -18.49 8.51
N ASN A 48 17.10 -18.34 8.59
CA ASN A 48 16.19 -18.72 7.54
C ASN A 48 15.98 -17.53 6.61
N SER A 49 16.57 -17.60 5.42
CA SER A 49 16.47 -16.56 4.38
C SER A 49 15.03 -16.20 4.05
N THR A 50 14.08 -17.14 4.16
CA THR A 50 12.65 -16.89 3.93
C THR A 50 12.05 -15.98 5.01
N HIS A 51 12.43 -16.16 6.28
CA HIS A 51 11.94 -15.31 7.38
C HIS A 51 12.49 -13.88 7.23
N VAL A 52 13.76 -13.75 6.87
CA VAL A 52 14.39 -12.44 6.59
C VAL A 52 13.70 -11.76 5.41
N LEU A 53 13.45 -12.48 4.30
CA LEU A 53 12.72 -11.95 3.15
C LEU A 53 11.33 -11.41 3.54
N ILE A 54 10.59 -12.16 4.35
CA ILE A 54 9.24 -11.76 4.77
C ILE A 54 9.29 -10.50 5.64
N ARG A 55 10.17 -10.48 6.65
CA ARG A 55 10.21 -9.43 7.67
C ARG A 55 10.88 -8.13 7.20
N GLU A 56 11.97 -8.25 6.45
CA GLU A 56 12.77 -7.09 6.03
C GLU A 56 12.36 -6.56 4.65
N PHE A 57 11.67 -7.35 3.82
CA PHE A 57 11.28 -6.92 2.47
C PHE A 57 9.78 -6.94 2.23
N LYS A 58 9.10 -8.10 2.39
CA LYS A 58 7.67 -8.20 2.00
C LYS A 58 6.77 -7.35 2.90
N ILE A 59 6.91 -7.43 4.22
CA ILE A 59 6.07 -6.67 5.16
C ILE A 59 6.31 -5.16 5.00
N PRO A 60 7.55 -4.64 5.03
CA PRO A 60 7.80 -3.21 4.82
C PRO A 60 7.27 -2.70 3.49
N ARG A 61 7.39 -3.49 2.42
CA ARG A 61 6.88 -3.11 1.09
C ARG A 61 5.36 -2.95 1.05
N ILE A 62 4.61 -3.86 1.68
CA ILE A 62 3.14 -3.74 1.79
C ILE A 62 2.77 -2.46 2.53
N LEU A 63 3.45 -2.18 3.66
CA LEU A 63 3.19 -0.98 4.45
C LEU A 63 3.46 0.30 3.66
N ILE A 64 4.61 0.38 2.98
CA ILE A 64 4.97 1.52 2.13
C ILE A 64 3.95 1.69 1.01
N ALA A 65 3.52 0.61 0.36
CA ALA A 65 2.53 0.69 -0.72
C ALA A 65 1.19 1.27 -0.25
N ILE A 66 0.71 0.86 0.93
CA ILE A 66 -0.53 1.38 1.53
C ILE A 66 -0.38 2.85 1.88
N VAL A 67 0.71 3.22 2.58
CA VAL A 67 0.94 4.61 3.03
C VAL A 67 1.16 5.54 1.84
N ALA A 68 2.01 5.16 0.89
CA ALA A 68 2.31 5.97 -0.30
C ALA A 68 1.07 6.11 -1.20
N GLY A 69 0.34 5.02 -1.45
CA GLY A 69 -0.89 5.06 -2.25
C GLY A 69 -1.98 5.91 -1.61
N GLY A 70 -2.20 5.75 -0.30
CA GLY A 70 -3.14 6.58 0.46
C GLY A 70 -2.73 8.05 0.49
N GLY A 71 -1.44 8.34 0.71
CA GLY A 71 -0.90 9.69 0.69
C GLY A 71 -1.06 10.37 -0.67
N LEU A 72 -0.81 9.65 -1.77
CA LEU A 72 -1.03 10.15 -3.14
C LEU A 72 -2.52 10.44 -3.40
N ALA A 73 -3.42 9.55 -2.98
CA ALA A 73 -4.86 9.75 -3.14
C ALA A 73 -5.36 10.98 -2.36
N LEU A 74 -4.92 11.15 -1.11
CA LEU A 74 -5.24 12.32 -0.28
C LEU A 74 -4.68 13.61 -0.87
N SER A 75 -3.42 13.59 -1.29
CA SER A 75 -2.77 14.75 -1.91
C SER A 75 -3.50 15.18 -3.20
N GLY A 76 -3.89 14.21 -4.05
CA GLY A 76 -4.70 14.47 -5.24
C GLY A 76 -6.05 15.11 -4.91
N MET A 77 -6.79 14.56 -3.94
CA MET A 77 -8.06 15.11 -3.48
C MET A 77 -7.92 16.56 -2.97
N LEU A 78 -6.88 16.83 -2.17
CA LEU A 78 -6.60 18.16 -1.65
C LEU A 78 -6.28 19.15 -2.77
N MET A 79 -5.48 18.77 -3.76
CA MET A 79 -5.19 19.62 -4.91
C MET A 79 -6.44 19.92 -5.74
N GLN A 80 -7.23 18.89 -6.04
CA GLN A 80 -8.49 19.07 -6.78
C GLN A 80 -9.43 20.04 -6.07
N THR A 81 -9.48 19.98 -4.73
CA THR A 81 -10.28 20.88 -3.89
C THR A 81 -9.71 22.29 -3.85
N LEU A 82 -8.39 22.43 -3.62
CA LEU A 82 -7.72 23.72 -3.51
C LEU A 82 -7.83 24.54 -4.81
N PHE A 83 -7.63 23.90 -5.95
CA PHE A 83 -7.69 24.55 -7.26
C PHE A 83 -9.10 24.57 -7.86
N ASN A 84 -10.09 23.95 -7.20
CA ASN A 84 -11.42 23.69 -7.76
C ASN A 84 -11.36 23.14 -9.20
N ASN A 85 -10.38 22.28 -9.46
CA ASN A 85 -10.12 21.73 -10.78
C ASN A 85 -9.91 20.22 -10.65
N PRO A 86 -10.82 19.38 -11.18
CA PRO A 86 -10.70 17.92 -11.08
C PRO A 86 -9.48 17.35 -11.81
N LEU A 87 -8.83 18.13 -12.68
CA LEU A 87 -7.59 17.75 -13.36
C LEU A 87 -6.32 18.17 -12.60
N ALA A 88 -6.45 18.90 -11.49
CA ALA A 88 -5.30 19.33 -10.69
C ALA A 88 -4.69 18.13 -9.96
N GLY A 89 -3.39 17.91 -10.18
CA GLY A 89 -2.61 16.88 -9.51
C GLY A 89 -1.56 17.47 -8.57
N PRO A 90 -1.00 16.66 -7.65
CA PRO A 90 0.03 17.08 -6.69
C PRO A 90 1.35 17.53 -7.35
N TYR A 91 1.55 17.23 -8.63
CA TYR A 91 2.72 17.61 -9.41
C TYR A 91 2.82 19.12 -9.68
N VAL A 92 1.70 19.87 -9.62
CA VAL A 92 1.64 21.29 -10.01
C VAL A 92 2.46 22.19 -9.08
N LEU A 93 2.65 21.80 -7.81
CA LEU A 93 3.39 22.58 -6.82
C LEU A 93 4.93 22.36 -6.87
N GLY A 94 5.44 21.56 -7.81
CA GLY A 94 6.89 21.31 -7.96
C GLY A 94 7.51 20.44 -6.87
N ILE A 95 6.71 19.93 -5.92
CA ILE A 95 7.17 19.09 -4.79
C ILE A 95 7.84 17.80 -5.30
N ASN A 96 7.29 17.16 -6.33
CA ASN A 96 7.89 15.95 -6.91
C ASN A 96 9.22 16.22 -7.63
N SER A 97 9.39 17.38 -8.25
CA SER A 97 10.66 17.77 -8.86
C SER A 97 11.72 18.00 -7.78
N GLY A 98 11.35 18.63 -6.66
CA GLY A 98 12.23 18.80 -5.50
C GLY A 98 12.62 17.48 -4.84
N ALA A 99 11.65 16.57 -4.66
CA ALA A 99 11.91 15.25 -4.08
C ALA A 99 12.79 14.36 -4.96
N SER A 100 12.63 14.42 -6.28
CA SER A 100 13.44 13.63 -7.23
C SER A 100 14.91 14.07 -7.33
N LEU A 101 15.28 15.22 -6.76
CA LEU A 101 16.66 15.72 -6.74
C LEU A 101 17.49 15.16 -5.57
N LEU A 102 16.84 14.62 -4.55
CA LEU A 102 17.47 13.94 -3.40
C LEU A 102 17.75 12.48 -3.74
#